data_AF-A5YKE7-F1
#
_entry.id   AF-A5YKE7-F1
#
_cell.length_a   1.000
_cell.length_b   1.000
_cell.length_c   1.000
_cell.angle_alpha   90.00
_cell.angle_beta   90.00
_cell.angle_gamma   90.00
#
_symmetry.space_group_name_H-M   'P 1'
#
loop_
_entity.id
_entity.type
_entity.pdbx_description
1 polymer ?
#
loop_
_entity_poly.entity_id
_entity_poly.type
_entity_poly.pdbx_seq_one_letter_code
_entity_poly.pdbx_strand_id
1 'polypeptide(L)'
;IGWIYGSVTEDILTGFKMHARGWRSIYCMPQRPAFKGSAPINLSDRLNQVLRWALGSVEILFSRHCPIWYGYGGRLKWLERFAYVNTTIYPVTAIPLLLYCTLPAVCLLTGKFIIPQISNIASIWFISLFLSIFATGILEMRWSGVGIDEWWRNEQ
;
A
#
# COMPACT_ATOMS: atom_id res chain seq x y z
N ILE A 1 -14.75 -4.40 23.94
CA ILE A 1 -16.01 -4.00 23.25
C ILE A 1 -15.90 -2.50 23.04
N GLY A 2 -16.28 -1.96 21.88
CA GLY A 2 -15.95 -0.58 21.49
C GLY A 2 -14.60 -0.46 20.78
N TRP A 3 -13.97 0.73 20.89
CA TRP A 3 -12.65 1.04 20.33
C TRP A 3 -11.58 0.08 20.86
N ILE A 4 -10.67 -0.32 19.97
CA ILE A 4 -9.58 -1.23 20.32
C ILE A 4 -8.35 -0.42 20.69
N TYR A 5 -8.10 -0.36 22.00
CA TYR A 5 -6.89 0.25 22.55
C TYR A 5 -5.63 -0.54 22.19
N GLY A 6 -4.50 0.18 22.09
CA GLY A 6 -3.18 -0.41 21.88
C GLY A 6 -2.68 -0.38 20.43
N SER A 7 -3.19 0.53 19.60
CA SER A 7 -2.53 0.95 18.36
C SER A 7 -2.78 2.44 18.12
N VAL A 8 -1.77 3.15 17.60
CA VAL A 8 -1.94 4.51 17.07
C VAL A 8 -2.96 4.57 15.93
N THR A 9 -3.19 3.45 15.22
CA THR A 9 -4.20 3.25 14.16
C THR A 9 -5.32 2.32 14.64
N GLU A 10 -5.94 2.68 15.76
CA GLU A 10 -7.08 1.95 16.34
C GLU A 10 -8.32 1.89 15.43
N ASP A 11 -8.42 2.79 14.44
CA ASP A 11 -9.47 2.86 13.44
C ASP A 11 -9.50 1.61 12.54
N ILE A 12 -8.36 1.27 11.92
CA ILE A 12 -8.19 0.09 11.07
C ILE A 12 -8.42 -1.18 11.89
N LEU A 13 -7.85 -1.23 13.10
CA LEU A 13 -7.94 -2.38 13.99
C LEU A 13 -9.38 -2.66 14.45
N THR A 14 -10.13 -1.61 14.75
CA THR A 14 -11.55 -1.72 15.15
C THR A 14 -12.38 -2.24 13.99
N GLY A 15 -12.21 -1.69 12.79
CA GLY A 15 -12.88 -2.15 11.57
C GLY A 15 -12.60 -3.63 11.27
N PHE A 16 -11.33 -4.02 11.30
CA PHE A 16 -10.90 -5.41 11.10
C PHE A 16 -11.58 -6.37 12.08
N LYS A 17 -11.66 -6.01 13.37
CA LYS A 17 -12.30 -6.86 14.39
C LYS A 17 -13.81 -6.98 14.18
N MET A 18 -14.47 -5.94 13.67
CA MET A 18 -15.89 -6.00 13.30
C MET A 18 -16.10 -6.91 12.09
N HIS A 19 -15.30 -6.76 11.05
CA HIS A 19 -15.40 -7.59 9.85
C HIS A 19 -15.07 -9.06 10.13
N ALA A 20 -14.12 -9.34 11.04
CA ALA A 20 -13.83 -10.69 11.51
C ALA A 20 -15.03 -11.37 12.19
N ARG A 21 -15.95 -10.58 12.78
CA ARG A 21 -17.23 -11.06 13.34
C ARG A 21 -18.35 -11.22 12.31
N GLY A 22 -18.09 -10.89 11.04
CA GLY A 22 -19.03 -11.04 9.92
C GLY A 22 -19.83 -9.78 9.59
N TRP A 23 -19.49 -8.62 10.17
CA TRP A 23 -20.07 -7.34 9.75
C TRP A 23 -19.61 -6.95 8.35
N ARG A 24 -20.43 -6.17 7.64
CA ARG A 24 -20.14 -5.66 6.29
C ARG A 24 -20.23 -4.14 6.28
N SER A 25 -19.24 -3.49 5.70
CA SER A 25 -19.22 -2.04 5.44
C SER A 25 -19.78 -1.71 4.05
N ILE A 26 -20.38 -0.53 3.90
CA ILE A 26 -20.83 0.01 2.61
C ILE A 26 -20.06 1.30 2.33
N TYR A 27 -19.50 1.42 1.13
CA TYR A 27 -18.83 2.62 0.66
C TYR A 27 -19.75 3.36 -0.33
N CYS A 28 -20.04 4.63 -0.06
CA CYS A 28 -20.99 5.44 -0.83
C CYS A 28 -20.33 6.75 -1.26
N MET A 29 -20.38 7.02 -2.57
CA MET A 29 -19.83 8.24 -3.18
C MET A 29 -21.00 9.10 -3.73
N PRO A 30 -21.55 10.04 -2.94
CA PRO A 30 -22.55 10.98 -3.45
C PRO A 30 -21.92 11.95 -4.45
N GLN A 31 -22.71 12.47 -5.39
CA GLN A 31 -22.23 13.44 -6.40
C GLN A 31 -21.61 14.71 -5.80
N ARG A 32 -22.09 15.12 -4.64
CA ARG A 32 -21.52 16.24 -3.89
C ARG A 32 -20.76 15.70 -2.67
N PRO A 33 -19.54 16.18 -2.39
CA PRO A 33 -18.82 15.80 -1.18
C PRO A 33 -19.65 16.12 0.06
N ALA A 34 -20.15 15.08 0.73
CA ALA A 34 -20.99 15.22 1.93
C ALA A 34 -20.18 15.63 3.16
N PHE A 35 -18.88 15.30 3.18
CA PHE A 35 -17.94 15.66 4.22
C PHE A 35 -16.78 16.43 3.61
N LYS A 36 -16.46 17.60 4.18
CA LYS A 36 -15.32 18.44 3.81
C LYS A 36 -14.56 18.81 5.07
N GLY A 37 -13.24 18.72 5.03
CA GLY A 37 -12.35 19.12 6.11
C GLY A 37 -11.15 19.88 5.56
N SER A 38 -10.46 20.60 6.43
CA SER A 38 -9.23 21.31 6.09
C SER A 38 -8.06 20.33 5.99
N ALA A 39 -7.31 20.38 4.89
CA ALA A 39 -6.09 19.61 4.71
C ALA A 39 -4.86 20.38 5.24
N PRO A 40 -3.80 19.68 5.70
CA PRO A 40 -2.56 20.34 6.07
C PRO A 40 -1.93 21.04 4.86
N ILE A 41 -1.53 22.30 5.03
CA ILE A 41 -0.87 23.10 4.00
C ILE A 41 0.66 22.92 4.06
N ASN A 42 1.17 22.56 5.24
CA ASN A 42 2.59 22.41 5.51
C ASN A 42 3.08 20.97 5.24
N LEU A 43 4.28 20.85 4.66
CA LEU A 43 4.92 19.56 4.41
C LEU A 43 5.23 18.80 5.70
N SER A 44 5.71 19.49 6.75
CA SER A 44 6.07 18.86 8.02
C SER A 44 4.89 18.13 8.66
N ASP A 45 3.70 18.73 8.64
CA ASP A 45 2.49 18.11 9.19
C ASP A 45 2.06 16.90 8.37
N ARG A 46 2.20 16.98 7.05
CA ARG A 46 1.90 15.87 6.14
C ARG A 46 2.84 14.69 6.36
N LEU A 47 4.15 14.93 6.51
CA LEU A 47 5.14 13.88 6.79
C LEU A 47 4.89 13.22 8.15
N ASN A 48 4.63 14.01 9.19
CA ASN A 48 4.30 13.48 10.51
C ASN A 48 3.00 12.66 10.49
N GLN A 49 2.02 13.03 9.66
CA GLN A 49 0.81 12.25 9.48
C GLN A 49 1.09 10.87 8.87
N VAL A 50 1.85 10.82 7.77
CA VAL A 50 2.22 9.55 7.11
C VAL A 50 3.07 8.69 8.03
N LEU A 51 3.99 9.30 8.80
CA LEU A 51 4.78 8.59 9.81
C LEU A 51 3.90 7.92 10.86
N ARG A 52 2.88 8.62 11.38
CA ARG A 52 1.93 8.04 12.35
C ARG A 52 1.16 6.86 11.76
N TRP A 53 0.74 6.94 10.50
CA TRP A 53 0.09 5.83 9.81
C TRP A 53 1.01 4.62 9.67
N ALA A 54 2.27 4.86 9.28
CA ALA A 54 3.28 3.81 9.16
C ALA A 54 3.55 3.13 10.51
N LEU A 55 3.75 3.92 11.57
CA LEU A 55 3.97 3.41 12.92
C LEU A 55 2.80 2.55 13.42
N GLY A 56 1.56 3.03 13.28
CA GLY A 56 0.39 2.25 13.71
C GLY A 56 0.21 0.97 12.89
N SER A 57 0.53 0.98 11.59
CA SER A 57 0.46 -0.21 10.75
C SER A 57 1.51 -1.26 11.15
N VAL A 58 2.73 -0.83 11.46
CA VAL A 58 3.78 -1.69 12.01
C VAL A 58 3.41 -2.23 13.39
N GLU A 59 2.82 -1.39 14.25
CA GLU A 59 2.33 -1.81 15.57
C GLU A 59 1.27 -2.92 15.44
N ILE A 60 0.30 -2.76 14.52
CA ILE A 60 -0.69 -3.80 14.22
C ILE A 60 -0.01 -5.08 13.71
N LEU A 61 1.00 -4.96 12.83
CA LEU A 61 1.72 -6.11 12.26
C LEU A 61 2.39 -6.98 13.33
N PHE A 62 3.01 -6.35 14.33
CA PHE A 62 3.70 -7.03 15.43
C PHE A 62 2.80 -7.29 16.65
N SER A 63 1.57 -6.79 16.65
CA SER A 63 0.58 -7.05 17.70
C SER A 63 -0.05 -8.44 17.60
N ARG A 64 -0.74 -8.85 18.66
CA ARG A 64 -1.60 -10.05 18.68
C ARG A 64 -2.76 -10.00 17.67
N HIS A 65 -3.07 -8.82 17.14
CA HIS A 65 -4.19 -8.61 16.21
C HIS A 65 -3.77 -8.60 14.74
N CYS A 66 -2.55 -9.05 14.44
CA CYS A 66 -2.03 -9.13 13.08
C CYS A 66 -2.95 -9.95 12.14
N PRO A 67 -3.40 -9.39 11.00
CA PRO A 67 -4.32 -10.04 10.06
C PRO A 67 -3.82 -11.38 9.48
N ILE A 68 -2.51 -11.63 9.52
CA ILE A 68 -1.85 -12.86 9.04
C ILE A 68 -2.17 -14.06 9.93
N TRP A 69 -2.37 -13.86 11.23
CA TRP A 69 -2.54 -14.98 12.20
C TRP A 69 -3.88 -14.89 12.95
N TYR A 70 -4.45 -13.70 13.06
CA TYR A 70 -5.64 -13.45 13.87
C TYR A 70 -6.94 -13.71 13.09
N GLY A 71 -7.94 -14.29 13.75
CA GLY A 71 -9.31 -14.33 13.23
C GLY A 71 -9.59 -15.39 12.16
N TYR A 72 -8.81 -16.48 12.11
CA TYR A 72 -9.07 -17.62 11.20
C TYR A 72 -10.36 -18.38 11.52
N GLY A 73 -10.82 -18.36 12.77
CA GLY A 73 -12.14 -18.87 13.16
C GLY A 73 -13.30 -17.89 12.90
N GLY A 74 -13.04 -16.75 12.24
CA GLY A 74 -14.02 -15.72 11.96
C GLY A 74 -14.76 -15.90 10.63
N ARG A 75 -15.65 -14.95 10.32
CA ARG A 75 -16.44 -14.92 9.06
C ARG A 75 -15.85 -13.97 8.00
N LEU A 76 -14.56 -13.70 8.08
CA LEU A 76 -13.87 -12.76 7.17
C LEU A 76 -13.61 -13.43 5.81
N LYS A 77 -13.92 -12.71 4.72
CA LYS A 77 -13.61 -13.21 3.36
C LYS A 77 -12.11 -13.25 3.13
N TRP A 78 -11.65 -14.20 2.33
CA TRP A 78 -10.22 -14.36 2.06
C TRP A 78 -9.60 -13.16 1.33
N LEU A 79 -10.25 -12.64 0.29
CA LEU A 79 -9.78 -11.43 -0.42
C LEU A 79 -9.75 -10.18 0.49
N GLU A 80 -10.73 -10.07 1.38
CA GLU A 80 -10.78 -8.98 2.35
C GLU A 80 -9.63 -9.08 3.36
N ARG A 81 -9.31 -10.30 3.81
CA ARG A 81 -8.11 -10.54 4.62
C ARG A 81 -6.84 -10.12 3.87
N PHE A 82 -6.72 -10.48 2.60
CA PHE A 82 -5.57 -10.09 1.79
C PHE A 82 -5.41 -8.56 1.70
N ALA A 83 -6.52 -7.83 1.52
CA ALA A 83 -6.51 -6.37 1.57
C ALA A 83 -6.03 -5.82 2.93
N TYR A 84 -6.50 -6.39 4.05
CA TYR A 84 -6.02 -6.00 5.39
C TYR A 84 -4.54 -6.30 5.61
N VAL A 85 -4.05 -7.45 5.11
CA VAL A 85 -2.62 -7.79 5.17
C VAL A 85 -1.81 -6.77 4.37
N ASN A 86 -2.24 -6.43 3.15
CA ASN A 86 -1.58 -5.42 2.31
C ASN A 86 -1.47 -4.07 3.04
N THR A 87 -2.56 -3.59 3.64
CA THR A 87 -2.60 -2.34 4.43
C THR A 87 -1.77 -2.41 5.72
N THR A 88 -1.41 -3.59 6.21
CA THR A 88 -0.57 -3.71 7.41
C THR A 88 0.91 -3.79 7.05
N ILE A 89 1.25 -4.43 5.92
CA ILE A 89 2.63 -4.66 5.47
C ILE A 89 3.21 -3.47 4.70
N TYR A 90 2.39 -2.55 4.15
CA TYR A 90 2.88 -1.47 3.28
C TYR A 90 4.09 -0.67 3.83
N PRO A 91 4.27 -0.39 5.14
CA PRO A 91 5.45 0.36 5.58
C PRO A 91 6.75 -0.45 5.43
N VAL A 92 6.66 -1.78 5.50
CA VAL A 92 7.80 -2.69 5.39
C VAL A 92 8.37 -2.69 3.98
N THR A 93 7.56 -2.39 2.95
CA THR A 93 8.03 -2.30 1.55
C THR A 93 9.02 -1.15 1.33
N ALA A 94 9.09 -0.18 2.24
CA ALA A 94 10.10 0.89 2.21
C ALA A 94 11.53 0.35 2.34
N ILE A 95 11.75 -0.74 3.09
CA ILE A 95 13.09 -1.33 3.28
C ILE A 95 13.66 -1.87 1.95
N PRO A 96 13.00 -2.79 1.23
CA PRO A 96 13.50 -3.25 -0.07
C PRO A 96 13.52 -2.12 -1.11
N LEU A 97 12.62 -1.13 -1.02
CA LEU A 97 12.65 0.03 -1.92
C LEU A 97 13.93 0.86 -1.73
N LEU A 98 14.33 1.16 -0.49
CA LEU A 98 15.58 1.88 -0.21
C LEU A 98 16.81 1.11 -0.71
N LEU A 99 16.83 -0.22 -0.51
CA LEU A 99 17.89 -1.07 -1.06
C LEU A 99 17.91 -1.02 -2.60
N TYR A 100 16.73 -1.06 -3.23
CA TYR A 100 16.61 -0.97 -4.68
C TYR A 100 17.07 0.39 -5.23
N CYS A 101 16.71 1.50 -4.58
CA CYS A 101 17.14 2.85 -4.98
C CYS A 101 18.64 3.09 -4.79
N THR A 102 19.27 2.43 -3.82
CA THR A 102 20.73 2.57 -3.57
C THR A 102 21.58 1.66 -4.47
N LEU A 103 21.00 0.58 -4.99
CA LEU A 103 21.69 -0.39 -5.84
C LEU A 103 22.31 0.22 -7.10
N PRO A 104 21.64 1.09 -7.89
CA PRO A 104 22.26 1.76 -9.03
C PRO A 104 23.49 2.59 -8.67
N ALA A 105 23.47 3.30 -7.54
CA ALA A 105 24.61 4.09 -7.08
C ALA A 105 25.81 3.20 -6.70
N VAL A 106 25.56 2.08 -6.02
CA VAL A 106 26.60 1.10 -5.69
C VAL A 106 27.20 0.46 -6.94
N CYS A 107 26.35 0.06 -7.90
CA CYS A 107 26.81 -0.49 -9.19
C CYS A 107 27.69 0.50 -9.96
N LEU A 108 27.31 1.80 -9.97
CA LEU A 108 28.07 2.85 -10.64
C LEU A 108 29.44 3.09 -9.99
N LEU A 109 29.49 3.15 -8.65
CA LEU A 109 30.73 3.45 -7.91
C LEU A 109 31.71 2.26 -7.85
N THR A 110 31.18 1.03 -7.77
CA THR A 110 32.02 -0.18 -7.69
C THR A 110 32.38 -0.75 -9.06
N GLY A 111 31.71 -0.30 -10.13
CA GLY A 111 31.87 -0.81 -11.49
C GLY A 111 31.42 -2.26 -11.67
N LYS A 112 30.85 -2.89 -10.64
CA LYS A 112 30.35 -4.27 -10.69
C LYS A 112 28.88 -4.27 -11.08
N PHE A 113 28.60 -4.63 -12.33
CA PHE A 113 27.23 -4.88 -12.78
C PHE A 113 26.71 -6.19 -12.21
N ILE A 114 25.52 -6.14 -11.60
CA ILE A 114 24.85 -7.30 -10.99
C ILE A 114 24.16 -8.16 -12.07
N ILE A 115 23.79 -7.56 -13.20
CA ILE A 115 23.09 -8.26 -14.29
C ILE A 115 24.12 -8.63 -15.38
N PRO A 116 24.27 -9.93 -15.73
CA PRO A 116 25.12 -10.36 -16.84
C PRO A 116 24.56 -9.87 -18.18
N GLN A 117 25.33 -9.98 -19.26
CA GLN A 117 24.84 -9.58 -20.59
C GLN A 117 23.50 -10.27 -20.90
N ILE A 118 22.49 -9.44 -21.19
CA ILE A 118 21.12 -9.89 -21.38
C ILE A 118 21.04 -10.67 -22.69
N SER A 119 20.56 -11.92 -22.63
CA SER A 119 20.28 -12.71 -23.83
C SER A 119 19.07 -12.15 -24.58
N ASN A 120 18.95 -12.41 -25.88
CA ASN A 120 17.80 -11.97 -26.68
C ASN A 120 16.45 -12.37 -26.04
N ILE A 121 16.39 -13.53 -25.40
CA ILE A 121 15.19 -14.02 -24.70
C ILE A 121 14.90 -13.18 -23.45
N ALA A 122 15.91 -12.89 -22.64
CA ALA A 122 15.73 -12.08 -21.43
C ALA A 122 15.32 -10.63 -21.76
N SER A 123 15.81 -10.07 -22.87
CA SER A 123 15.39 -8.76 -23.37
C SER A 123 13.90 -8.73 -23.75
N ILE A 124 13.40 -9.78 -24.39
CA ILE A 124 11.97 -9.88 -24.75
C ILE A 124 11.11 -9.93 -23.49
N TRP A 125 11.49 -10.73 -22.49
CA TRP A 125 10.76 -10.79 -21.21
C TRP A 125 10.74 -9.43 -20.50
N PHE A 126 11.87 -8.74 -20.48
CA PHE A 126 11.97 -7.40 -19.90
C PHE A 126 11.03 -6.42 -20.59
N ILE A 127 11.09 -6.32 -21.93
CA ILE A 127 10.22 -5.42 -22.71
C ILE A 127 8.74 -5.78 -22.51
N SER A 128 8.40 -7.07 -22.53
CA SER A 128 7.03 -7.55 -22.31
C SER A 128 6.50 -7.14 -20.94
N LEU A 129 7.32 -7.20 -19.90
CA LEU A 129 6.94 -6.79 -18.55
C LEU A 129 6.64 -5.29 -18.49
N PHE A 130 7.51 -4.43 -19.04
CA PHE A 130 7.24 -2.98 -19.11
C PHE A 130 5.95 -2.68 -19.87
N LEU A 131 5.76 -3.31 -21.03
CA LEU A 131 4.56 -3.12 -21.84
C LEU A 131 3.29 -3.51 -21.07
N SER A 132 3.33 -4.62 -20.33
CA SER A 132 2.20 -5.08 -19.51
C SER A 132 1.86 -4.12 -18.37
N ILE A 133 2.86 -3.52 -17.71
CA ILE A 133 2.64 -2.53 -16.65
C ILE A 133 1.99 -1.27 -17.22
N PHE A 134 2.49 -0.75 -18.33
CA PHE A 134 1.89 0.43 -18.97
C PHE A 134 0.47 0.15 -19.47
N ALA A 135 0.24 -1.00 -20.10
CA ALA A 135 -1.08 -1.36 -20.59
C ALA A 135 -2.11 -1.51 -19.45
N THR A 136 -1.71 -2.15 -18.35
CA THR A 136 -2.59 -2.32 -17.17
C THR A 136 -2.87 -0.98 -16.49
N GLY A 137 -1.87 -0.11 -16.31
CA GLY A 137 -2.06 1.23 -15.76
C GLY A 137 -2.99 2.10 -16.61
N ILE A 138 -2.86 2.08 -17.94
CA ILE A 138 -3.76 2.83 -18.84
C ILE A 138 -5.20 2.32 -18.74
N LEU A 139 -5.40 1.00 -18.68
CA LEU A 139 -6.73 0.40 -18.55
C LEU A 139 -7.38 0.78 -17.20
N GLU A 140 -6.60 0.75 -16.12
CA GLU A 140 -7.08 1.13 -14.78
C GLU A 140 -7.46 2.61 -14.70
N MET A 141 -6.62 3.52 -15.22
CA MET A 141 -6.92 4.95 -15.29
C MET A 141 -8.19 5.21 -16.11
N ARG A 142 -8.35 4.51 -17.25
CA ARG A 142 -9.54 4.67 -18.10
C ARG A 142 -10.84 4.25 -17.39
N TRP A 143 -10.78 3.20 -16.57
CA TRP A 143 -11.96 2.72 -15.83
C TRP A 143 -12.27 3.59 -14.60
N SER A 144 -11.23 4.07 -13.91
CA SER A 144 -11.36 4.89 -12.70
C SER A 144 -11.68 6.36 -12.98
N GLY A 145 -11.43 6.84 -14.21
CA GLY A 145 -11.62 8.24 -14.58
C GLY A 145 -10.59 9.19 -13.95
N VAL A 146 -9.48 8.64 -13.43
CA VAL A 146 -8.40 9.38 -12.80
C VAL A 146 -7.49 9.98 -13.87
N GLY A 147 -7.08 11.24 -13.69
CA GLY A 147 -6.13 11.91 -14.59
C GLY A 147 -4.73 11.29 -14.51
N ILE A 148 -4.00 11.28 -15.63
CA ILE A 148 -2.63 10.75 -15.67
C ILE A 148 -1.69 11.53 -14.74
N ASP A 149 -1.91 12.84 -14.63
CA ASP A 149 -1.18 13.73 -13.74
C ASP A 149 -1.40 13.40 -12.26
N GLU A 150 -2.64 13.05 -11.89
CA GLU A 150 -2.98 12.65 -10.52
C GLU A 150 -2.39 11.28 -10.17
N TRP A 151 -2.48 10.33 -11.10
CA TRP A 151 -1.87 9.01 -10.94
C TRP A 151 -0.35 9.11 -10.77
N TRP A 152 0.34 9.82 -11.66
CA TRP A 152 1.79 9.99 -11.59
C TRP A 152 2.24 10.72 -10.32
N ARG A 153 1.51 11.76 -9.89
CA ARG A 153 1.81 12.49 -8.65
C ARG A 153 1.65 11.62 -7.40
N ASN A 154 0.81 10.59 -7.44
CA ASN A 154 0.65 9.66 -6.33
C ASN A 154 1.76 8.61 -6.27
N GLU A 155 2.34 8.24 -7.40
CA GLU A 155 3.42 7.23 -7.48
C GLU A 155 4.82 7.81 -7.20
N GLN A 156 5.02 9.12 -7.33
CA GLN A 156 6.29 9.81 -7.05
C GLN A 156 6.61 9.87 -5.55
#